data_AF-V2YBB8-F1
#
_entry.id   AF-V2YBB8-F1
#
_cell.length_a   1.000
_cell.length_b   1.000
_cell.length_c   1.000
_cell.angle_alpha   90.00
_cell.angle_beta   90.00
_cell.angle_gamma   90.00
#
_symmetry.space_group_name_H-M   'P 1'
#
loop_
_entity.id
_entity.type
_entity.pdbx_description
1 polymer ?
#
loop_
_entity_poly.entity_id
_entity_poly.type
_entity_poly.pdbx_seq_one_letter_code
_entity_poly.pdbx_strand_id
1 'polypeptide(L)'
;MPQSTINGCFYFKASHAQELMEDKAMQPIQVEVVKILQLTGQQFRDFSANLLRDMPFLIPNKNLTGYDKGVTRCLLVTTRSRRDGILVDCQGFNFARYSCYVSDKHSLDLRDVPVDHYDLKLRQPRSQRER
;
A
#
# COMPACT_ATOMS: atom_id res chain seq x y z
N MET A 1 -0.98 9.22 -15.78
CA MET A 1 -1.53 9.45 -14.43
C MET A 1 -0.79 10.62 -13.80
N PRO A 2 -1.37 11.32 -12.81
CA PRO A 2 -0.67 12.37 -12.08
C PRO A 2 0.58 11.83 -11.36
N GLN A 3 1.63 12.65 -11.34
CA GLN A 3 2.88 12.35 -10.65
C GLN A 3 3.03 13.31 -9.46
N SER A 4 3.55 12.79 -8.36
CA SER A 4 3.78 13.55 -7.12
C SER A 4 5.24 13.44 -6.72
N THR A 5 5.80 14.53 -6.20
CA THR A 5 7.10 14.51 -5.55
C THR A 5 6.88 14.51 -4.05
N ILE A 6 7.32 13.46 -3.37
CA ILE A 6 7.24 13.34 -1.90
C ILE A 6 8.63 13.13 -1.32
N ASN A 7 8.83 13.52 -0.05
CA ASN A 7 10.03 13.15 0.69
C ASN A 7 9.79 11.78 1.35
N GLY A 8 10.55 10.78 0.94
CA GLY A 8 10.44 9.44 1.45
C GLY A 8 11.44 8.48 0.84
N CYS A 9 11.35 7.21 1.20
CA CYS A 9 12.10 6.16 0.55
C CYS A 9 11.29 4.85 0.50
N PHE A 10 11.50 4.07 -0.56
CA PHE A 10 10.92 2.74 -0.67
C PHE A 10 11.86 1.72 -0.04
N TYR A 11 11.34 0.98 0.93
CA TYR A 11 12.06 -0.11 1.59
C TYR A 11 11.76 -1.41 0.87
N PHE A 12 12.82 -2.12 0.51
CA PHE A 12 12.71 -3.47 -0.03
C PHE A 12 12.38 -4.44 1.08
N LYS A 13 11.24 -5.14 0.95
CA LYS A 13 10.78 -6.18 1.86
C LYS A 13 10.74 -5.76 3.34
N ALA A 14 10.30 -4.53 3.61
CA ALA A 14 9.99 -4.13 4.98
C ALA A 14 8.98 -5.10 5.58
N SER A 15 9.20 -5.47 6.84
CA SER A 15 8.39 -6.46 7.54
C SER A 15 7.04 -5.89 8.00
N HIS A 16 7.06 -4.62 8.39
CA HIS A 16 5.96 -3.89 9.01
C HIS A 16 6.12 -2.38 8.80
N ALA A 17 5.05 -1.62 8.96
CA ALA A 17 5.00 -0.19 8.68
C ALA A 17 5.88 0.66 9.61
N GLN A 18 6.19 0.20 10.82
CA GLN A 18 7.04 0.94 11.76
C GLN A 18 8.46 1.11 11.21
N GLU A 19 8.99 0.11 10.51
CA GLU A 19 10.30 0.15 9.84
C GLU A 19 10.37 1.27 8.78
N LEU A 20 9.23 1.57 8.15
CA LEU A 20 9.12 2.62 7.13
C LEU A 20 9.15 4.04 7.71
N MET A 21 8.90 4.16 9.01
CA MET A 21 8.87 5.43 9.75
C MET A 21 10.21 5.75 10.42
N GLU A 22 11.18 4.84 10.36
CA GLU A 22 12.50 5.06 10.93
C GLU A 22 13.22 6.22 10.23
N ASP A 23 14.03 6.94 11.00
CA ASP A 23 14.67 8.23 10.66
C ASP A 23 15.84 8.04 9.66
N LYS A 24 15.55 7.41 8.52
CA LYS A 24 16.44 7.41 7.38
C LYS A 24 16.32 8.73 6.65
N ALA A 25 17.42 9.13 6.02
CA ALA A 25 17.48 10.32 5.17
C ALA A 25 16.46 10.25 4.03
N MET A 26 15.24 10.75 4.29
CA MET A 26 14.18 10.89 3.31
C MET A 26 14.69 11.72 2.14
N GLN A 27 14.51 11.22 0.92
CA GLN A 27 14.91 11.92 -0.30
C GLN A 27 13.65 12.31 -1.09
N PRO A 28 13.73 13.35 -1.93
CA PRO A 28 12.68 13.62 -2.90
C PRO A 28 12.59 12.44 -3.88
N ILE A 29 11.43 11.80 -3.93
CA ILE A 29 11.12 10.71 -4.86
C ILE A 29 9.88 11.06 -5.68
N GLN A 30 9.87 10.63 -6.94
CA GLN A 30 8.69 10.76 -7.80
C GLN A 30 7.85 9.49 -7.76
N VAL A 31 6.56 9.67 -7.50
CA VAL A 31 5.60 8.57 -7.41
C VAL A 31 4.39 8.83 -8.31
N GLU A 32 3.86 7.77 -8.87
CA GLU A 32 2.64 7.75 -9.67
C GLU A 32 1.65 6.78 -8.99
N VAL A 33 0.61 7.32 -8.36
CA VAL A 33 -0.40 6.48 -7.70
C VAL A 33 -1.38 5.97 -8.75
N VAL A 34 -1.29 4.68 -9.07
CA VAL A 34 -2.13 4.07 -10.12
C VAL A 34 -3.52 3.68 -9.62
N LYS A 35 -3.65 3.46 -8.31
CA LYS A 35 -4.92 3.10 -7.66
C LYS A 35 -4.84 3.29 -6.14
N ILE A 36 -5.98 3.65 -5.54
CA ILE A 36 -6.15 3.75 -4.09
C ILE A 36 -6.93 2.52 -3.60
N LEU A 37 -6.39 1.79 -2.64
CA LEU A 37 -7.03 0.65 -1.99
C LEU A 37 -7.44 1.06 -0.58
N GLN A 38 -8.73 1.33 -0.40
CA GLN A 38 -9.28 1.70 0.90
C GLN A 38 -9.72 0.47 1.67
N LEU A 39 -9.05 0.23 2.81
CA LEU A 39 -9.34 -0.86 3.72
C LEU A 39 -10.18 -0.39 4.92
N THR A 40 -10.74 -1.34 5.67
CA THR A 40 -11.23 -1.05 7.02
C THR A 40 -10.05 -0.76 7.96
N GLY A 41 -10.32 -0.08 9.08
CA GLY A 41 -9.29 0.21 10.09
C GLY A 41 -8.57 -1.04 10.63
N GLN A 42 -9.31 -2.15 10.81
CA GLN A 42 -8.72 -3.41 11.26
C GLN A 42 -7.82 -4.03 10.18
N GLN A 43 -8.29 -4.12 8.93
CA GLN A 43 -7.51 -4.67 7.83
C GLN A 43 -6.23 -3.86 7.57
N PHE A 44 -6.31 -2.54 7.67
CA PHE A 44 -5.14 -1.68 7.54
C PHE A 44 -4.12 -1.92 8.66
N ARG A 45 -4.58 -2.09 9.92
CA ARG A 45 -3.68 -2.46 11.03
C ARG A 45 -3.02 -3.82 10.78
N ASP A 46 -3.79 -4.83 10.39
CA ASP A 46 -3.28 -6.18 10.14
C ASP A 46 -2.27 -6.19 8.99
N PHE A 47 -2.51 -5.40 7.95
CA PHE A 47 -1.57 -5.20 6.84
C PHE A 47 -0.32 -4.45 7.27
N SER A 48 -0.47 -3.35 8.00
CA SER A 48 0.65 -2.55 8.49
C SER A 48 1.55 -3.34 9.44
N ALA A 49 1.01 -4.32 10.16
CA ALA A 49 1.78 -5.20 11.04
C ALA A 49 2.55 -6.31 10.28
N ASN A 50 2.17 -6.62 9.03
CA ASN A 50 2.81 -7.66 8.24
C ASN A 50 2.71 -7.37 6.73
N LEU A 51 3.65 -6.59 6.23
CA LEU A 51 3.71 -6.13 4.84
C LEU A 51 4.12 -7.23 3.85
N LEU A 52 4.80 -8.27 4.35
CA LEU A 52 5.25 -9.42 3.58
C LEU A 52 4.21 -10.53 3.45
N ARG A 53 3.06 -10.39 4.13
CA ARG A 53 1.95 -11.33 4.00
C ARG A 53 1.26 -11.13 2.66
N ASP A 54 0.94 -12.24 1.99
CA ASP A 54 0.08 -12.23 0.81
C ASP A 54 -1.28 -11.62 1.16
N MET A 55 -1.66 -10.57 0.42
CA MET A 55 -2.92 -9.86 0.62
C MET A 55 -3.85 -10.03 -0.57
N PRO A 56 -5.11 -10.48 -0.36
CA PRO A 56 -6.07 -10.67 -1.45
C PRO A 56 -6.30 -9.41 -2.31
N PHE A 57 -6.23 -8.22 -1.72
CA PHE A 57 -6.41 -6.94 -2.43
C PHE A 57 -5.21 -6.56 -3.31
N LEU A 58 -4.03 -7.15 -3.11
CA LEU A 58 -2.86 -6.90 -3.96
C LEU A 58 -2.85 -7.79 -5.20
N ILE A 59 -3.41 -9.00 -5.12
CA ILE A 59 -3.43 -9.98 -6.23
C ILE A 59 -3.92 -9.38 -7.56
N PRO A 60 -5.09 -8.69 -7.63
CA PRO A 60 -5.55 -8.11 -8.89
C PRO A 60 -4.77 -6.87 -9.33
N ASN A 61 -3.97 -6.26 -8.44
CA ASN A 61 -3.31 -4.97 -8.66
C ASN A 61 -1.78 -5.07 -8.82
N LYS A 62 -1.20 -6.26 -8.58
CA LYS A 62 0.25 -6.46 -8.48
C LYS A 62 1.06 -6.15 -9.74
N ASN A 63 0.41 -6.19 -10.90
CA ASN A 63 1.03 -5.89 -12.20
C ASN A 63 0.86 -4.43 -12.63
N LEU A 64 0.16 -3.60 -11.83
CA LEU A 64 -0.02 -2.17 -12.10
C LEU A 64 1.16 -1.33 -11.60
N THR A 65 2.04 -1.91 -10.79
CA THR A 65 3.14 -1.21 -10.12
C THR A 65 4.49 -1.54 -10.75
N GLY A 66 5.48 -0.70 -10.49
CA GLY A 66 6.85 -0.89 -10.92
C GLY A 66 7.61 0.41 -10.96
N TYR A 67 8.89 0.35 -11.35
CA TYR A 67 9.74 1.52 -11.48
C TYR A 67 10.09 1.75 -12.96
N ASP A 68 9.87 2.96 -13.45
CA ASP A 68 10.16 3.34 -14.83
C ASP A 68 10.63 4.80 -14.89
N LYS A 69 11.76 5.04 -15.56
CA LYS A 69 12.34 6.39 -15.81
C LYS A 69 12.38 7.33 -14.60
N GLY A 70 12.75 6.84 -13.42
CA GLY A 70 12.82 7.70 -12.23
C GLY A 70 11.54 7.78 -11.40
N VAL A 71 10.44 7.20 -11.88
CA VAL A 71 9.12 7.27 -11.26
C VAL A 71 8.69 5.91 -10.77
N THR A 72 8.27 5.83 -9.51
CA THR A 72 7.69 4.61 -8.93
C THR A 72 6.18 4.63 -9.13
N ARG A 73 5.66 3.73 -9.97
CA ARG A 73 4.23 3.42 -10.05
C ARG A 73 3.85 2.55 -8.86
N CYS A 74 2.92 3.03 -8.04
CA CYS A 74 2.55 2.38 -6.78
C CYS A 74 1.05 2.45 -6.49
N LEU A 75 0.60 1.57 -5.61
CA LEU A 75 -0.73 1.60 -5.01
C LEU A 75 -0.69 2.42 -3.74
N LEU A 76 -1.74 3.19 -3.43
CA LEU A 76 -1.91 3.79 -2.11
C LEU A 76 -2.86 2.91 -1.28
N VAL A 77 -2.33 2.25 -0.25
CA VAL A 77 -3.15 1.52 0.72
C VAL A 77 -3.44 2.45 1.91
N THR A 78 -4.71 2.70 2.20
CA THR A 78 -5.13 3.63 3.28
C THR A 78 -6.52 3.26 3.80
N THR A 79 -7.10 4.08 4.66
CA THR A 79 -8.51 3.98 5.09
C THR A 79 -9.24 5.29 4.81
N ARG A 80 -10.58 5.27 4.87
CA ARG A 80 -11.41 6.47 4.64
C ARG A 80 -11.14 7.61 5.62
N SER A 81 -10.88 7.29 6.88
CA SER A 81 -10.73 8.28 7.95
C SER A 81 -9.29 8.71 8.20
N ARG A 82 -8.31 7.98 7.65
CA ARG A 82 -6.89 8.23 7.89
C ARG A 82 -6.31 9.25 6.92
N ARG A 83 -5.35 10.04 7.39
CA ARG A 83 -4.55 10.93 6.53
C ARG A 83 -3.33 10.24 5.99
N ASP A 84 -2.77 9.30 6.74
CA ASP A 84 -1.63 8.51 6.38
C ASP A 84 -1.99 7.34 5.46
N GLY A 85 -0.96 6.74 4.88
CA GLY A 85 -1.08 5.55 4.05
C GLY A 85 0.28 4.92 3.78
N ILE A 86 0.24 3.79 3.09
CA ILE A 86 1.42 3.05 2.67
C ILE A 86 1.37 2.97 1.15
N LEU A 87 2.39 3.51 0.50
CA LEU A 87 2.62 3.27 -0.92
C LEU A 87 3.22 1.89 -1.09
N VAL A 88 2.69 1.14 -2.06
CA VAL A 88 3.08 -0.24 -2.32
C VAL A 88 3.45 -0.40 -3.79
N ASP A 89 4.66 -0.87 -4.04
CA ASP A 89 5.07 -1.44 -5.32
C ASP A 89 5.26 -2.96 -5.17
N CYS A 90 4.35 -3.71 -5.80
CA CYS A 90 4.29 -5.16 -5.77
C CYS A 90 5.28 -5.84 -6.73
N GLN A 91 5.51 -5.26 -7.91
CA GLN A 91 6.29 -5.87 -9.00
C GLN A 91 5.90 -7.33 -9.30
N GLY A 92 4.60 -7.62 -9.38
CA GLY A 92 4.06 -8.96 -9.67
C GLY A 92 3.90 -9.90 -8.46
N PHE A 93 4.28 -9.47 -7.25
CA PHE A 93 4.10 -10.24 -6.01
C PHE A 93 2.77 -9.93 -5.32
N ASN A 94 2.28 -10.86 -4.51
CA ASN A 94 1.00 -10.71 -3.79
C ASN A 94 1.15 -9.96 -2.45
N PHE A 95 2.32 -9.43 -2.15
CA PHE A 95 2.68 -8.70 -0.93
C PHE A 95 3.37 -7.37 -1.28
N ALA A 96 3.62 -6.53 -0.27
CA ALA A 96 4.25 -5.23 -0.47
C ALA A 96 5.78 -5.35 -0.61
N ARG A 97 6.25 -5.73 -1.80
CA ARG A 97 7.68 -5.96 -2.08
C ARG A 97 8.53 -4.73 -1.86
N TYR A 98 8.06 -3.57 -2.31
CA TYR A 98 8.60 -2.27 -1.98
C TYR A 98 7.50 -1.45 -1.31
N SER A 99 7.83 -0.78 -0.21
CA SER A 99 6.84 0.04 0.50
C SER A 99 7.44 1.34 1.02
N CYS A 100 6.61 2.38 1.05
CA CYS A 100 6.97 3.71 1.54
C CYS A 100 5.83 4.25 2.40
N TYR A 101 6.13 4.75 3.59
CA TYR A 101 5.14 5.38 4.44
C TYR A 101 4.89 6.82 4.00
N VAL A 102 3.61 7.21 3.95
CA VAL A 102 3.18 8.57 3.65
C VAL A 102 2.37 9.06 4.83
N SER A 103 2.86 10.09 5.52
CA SER A 103 2.20 10.69 6.68
C SER A 103 0.94 11.47 6.31
N ASP A 104 0.93 12.10 5.14
CA ASP A 104 -0.21 12.83 4.62
C ASP A 104 -0.45 12.54 3.14
N LYS A 105 -1.51 11.81 2.83
CA LYS A 105 -1.94 11.50 1.46
C LYS A 105 -2.32 12.73 0.63
N HIS A 106 -2.55 13.90 1.26
CA HIS A 106 -2.78 15.15 0.53
C HIS A 106 -1.50 15.69 -0.15
N SER A 107 -0.32 15.18 0.23
CA SER A 107 0.93 15.44 -0.51
C SER A 107 0.97 14.76 -1.89
N LEU A 108 0.04 13.84 -2.15
CA LEU A 108 -0.08 13.12 -3.41
C LEU A 108 -1.14 13.77 -4.29
N ASP A 109 -0.85 13.90 -5.57
CA ASP A 109 -1.83 14.22 -6.60
C ASP A 109 -2.65 12.97 -6.91
N LEU A 110 -3.83 12.90 -6.28
CA LEU A 110 -4.77 11.78 -6.37
C LEU A 110 -5.96 12.08 -7.31
N ARG A 111 -5.85 13.11 -8.16
CA ARG A 111 -6.90 13.46 -9.12
C ARG A 111 -7.10 12.32 -10.11
N ASP A 112 -8.36 11.94 -10.31
CA ASP A 112 -8.77 10.87 -11.23
C ASP A 112 -8.18 9.48 -10.95
N VAL A 113 -7.57 9.27 -9.77
CA VAL A 113 -7.04 7.96 -9.38
C VAL A 113 -8.20 7.06 -8.95
N PRO A 114 -8.36 5.86 -9.55
CA PRO A 114 -9.44 4.95 -9.19
C PRO A 114 -9.32 4.48 -7.74
N VAL A 115 -10.46 4.36 -7.06
CA VAL A 115 -10.55 3.94 -5.66
C VAL A 115 -11.31 2.62 -5.57
N ASP A 116 -10.65 1.60 -5.03
CA ASP A 116 -11.28 0.32 -4.68
C ASP A 116 -11.51 0.27 -3.17
N HIS A 117 -12.75 0.01 -2.76
CA HIS A 117 -13.10 -0.18 -1.35
C HIS A 117 -13.12 -1.68 -1.02
N TYR A 118 -12.21 -2.11 -0.14
CA TYR A 118 -12.18 -3.48 0.34
C TYR A 118 -12.79 -3.55 1.72
N ASP A 119 -13.81 -4.39 1.83
CA ASP A 119 -14.25 -4.99 3.07
C ASP A 119 -14.02 -6.49 2.96
N LEU A 120 -12.76 -6.91 3.12
CA LEU A 120 -12.41 -8.31 3.27
C LEU A 120 -13.16 -8.85 4.48
N LYS A 121 -14.32 -9.49 4.25
CA LYS A 121 -14.95 -10.32 5.26
C LYS A 121 -13.89 -11.32 5.71
N LEU A 122 -13.37 -11.15 6.92
CA LEU A 122 -12.56 -12.16 7.60
C LEU A 122 -13.35 -13.45 7.43
N ARG A 123 -12.83 -14.41 6.65
CA ARG A 123 -13.46 -15.71 6.50
C ARG A 123 -13.66 -16.22 7.92
N GLN A 124 -14.91 -16.35 8.36
CA GLN A 124 -15.20 -17.06 9.59
C GLN A 124 -14.54 -18.44 9.44
N PRO A 125 -13.81 -18.94 10.45
CA PRO A 125 -13.33 -20.31 10.41
C PRO A 125 -14.56 -21.19 10.19
N ARG A 126 -14.57 -21.96 9.09
CA ARG A 126 -15.58 -23.00 8.89
C ARG A 126 -15.43 -23.94 10.08
N SER A 127 -16.34 -23.84 11.03
CA SER A 127 -16.55 -24.87 12.03
C SER A 127 -17.02 -26.11 11.27
N GLN A 128 -16.06 -26.93 10.87
CA GLN A 128 -16.33 -28.26 10.37
C GLN A 128 -16.87 -29.06 11.57
N ARG A 129 -18.17 -28.95 11.82
CA ARG A 129 -18.91 -29.96 12.57
C ARG A 129 -19.09 -31.14 11.62
N GLU A 130 -18.11 -32.02 11.59
CA GLU A 130 -18.36 -33.41 11.18
C GLU A 130 -19.19 -34.06 12.29
N ARG A 131 -20.39 -34.51 11.88
CA ARG A 131 -21.24 -35.43 12.64
C ARG A 131 -20.82 -36.85 12.32
#